data_AF-G0EYB0-F1
#
_entry.id   AF-G0EYB0-F1
#
_cell.length_a   1.000
_cell.length_b   1.000
_cell.length_c   1.000
_cell.angle_alpha   90.00
_cell.angle_beta   90.00
_cell.angle_gamma   90.00
#
_symmetry.space_group_name_H-M   'P 1'
#
loop_
_entity.id
_entity.type
_entity.pdbx_description
1 polymer ?
#
loop_
_entity_poly.entity_id
_entity_poly.type
_entity_poly.pdbx_seq_one_letter_code
_entity_poly.pdbx_strand_id
1 'polypeptide(L)'
;MTKASMERPPQKPKPASGRPTRPDADPDALAPQAGPRPPVARKGRGAVSNLQGRFERDLREAFDDGWGSAPEEAPHTIEAAPSPEAAPLPPLRTEVHIERARSVLTRNASPDIPFDVSLNPYRGCEHGCIYCFARPTHAYLDLSPGLDFETQLYAKTNAAERLREALARPSYRCETIALGVNTDAYQPIEREQRITRGLLEVLSECDHRRLST
;
A
#
# COMPACT_ATOMS: atom_id res chain seq x y z
N MET A 1 -45.95 58.90 -5.72
CA MET A 1 -44.54 58.68 -6.05
C MET A 1 -44.44 57.50 -7.00
N THR A 2 -43.73 57.71 -8.09
CA THR A 2 -43.78 57.02 -9.39
C THR A 2 -43.23 55.59 -9.35
N LYS A 3 -43.95 54.60 -9.91
CA LYS A 3 -43.38 53.29 -10.26
C LYS A 3 -42.56 53.45 -11.54
N ALA A 4 -41.24 53.34 -11.43
CA ALA A 4 -40.36 53.26 -12.59
C ALA A 4 -40.36 51.82 -13.11
N SER A 5 -40.91 51.64 -14.32
CA SER A 5 -40.67 50.44 -15.14
C SER A 5 -39.22 50.48 -15.62
N MET A 6 -38.45 49.43 -15.31
CA MET A 6 -37.17 49.15 -15.97
C MET A 6 -37.38 47.95 -16.89
N GLU A 7 -37.38 48.23 -18.19
CA GLU A 7 -37.41 47.21 -19.25
C GLU A 7 -36.12 46.37 -19.25
N ARG A 8 -36.28 45.09 -19.54
CA ARG A 8 -35.20 44.11 -19.60
C ARG A 8 -34.50 44.21 -20.96
N PRO A 9 -33.16 44.31 -21.03
CA PRO A 9 -32.45 44.48 -22.30
C PRO A 9 -32.57 43.24 -23.20
N PRO A 10 -32.49 43.40 -24.54
CA PRO A 10 -32.72 42.32 -25.50
C PRO A 10 -31.63 41.24 -25.41
N GLN A 11 -32.05 39.97 -25.42
CA GLN A 11 -31.16 38.81 -25.43
C GLN A 11 -30.48 38.67 -26.80
N LYS A 12 -29.16 38.48 -26.80
CA LYS A 12 -28.40 38.14 -28.00
C LYS A 12 -28.80 36.75 -28.53
N PRO A 13 -28.87 36.53 -29.85
CA PRO A 13 -29.22 35.23 -30.41
C PRO A 13 -28.16 34.18 -30.09
N LYS A 14 -28.61 32.97 -29.70
CA LYS A 14 -27.75 31.81 -29.47
C LYS A 14 -27.10 31.37 -30.79
N PRO A 15 -25.79 31.06 -30.82
CA PRO A 15 -25.17 30.50 -32.00
C PRO A 15 -25.73 29.10 -32.30
N ALA A 16 -25.92 28.81 -33.59
CA ALA A 16 -26.46 27.54 -34.07
C ALA A 16 -25.55 26.37 -33.67
N SER A 17 -26.13 25.35 -33.05
CA SER A 17 -25.45 24.11 -32.68
C SER A 17 -25.26 23.22 -33.92
N GLY A 18 -24.19 23.47 -34.69
CA GLY A 18 -23.69 22.51 -35.67
C GLY A 18 -23.02 21.35 -34.93
N ARG A 19 -23.53 20.13 -35.09
CA ARG A 19 -22.84 18.92 -34.64
C ARG A 19 -21.58 18.77 -35.51
N PRO A 20 -20.36 18.70 -34.94
CA PRO A 20 -19.19 18.46 -35.76
C PRO A 20 -19.33 17.07 -36.40
N THR A 21 -19.28 17.02 -37.73
CA THR A 21 -19.11 15.78 -38.47
C THR A 21 -17.76 15.19 -38.09
N ARG A 22 -17.76 13.95 -37.59
CA ARG A 22 -16.51 13.20 -37.35
C ARG A 22 -15.72 13.18 -38.66
N PRO A 23 -14.46 13.63 -38.69
CA PRO A 23 -13.63 13.42 -39.86
C PRO A 23 -13.48 11.90 -40.09
N ASP A 24 -13.43 11.52 -41.36
CA ASP A 24 -13.24 10.13 -41.78
C ASP A 24 -12.01 9.54 -41.06
N ALA A 25 -12.18 8.36 -40.48
CA ALA A 25 -11.15 7.72 -39.67
C ALA A 25 -9.94 7.39 -40.56
N ASP A 26 -8.78 7.93 -40.17
CA ASP A 26 -7.49 7.62 -40.79
C ASP A 26 -7.19 6.12 -40.60
N PRO A 27 -6.99 5.34 -41.68
CA PRO A 27 -6.71 3.90 -41.59
C PRO A 27 -5.37 3.58 -40.91
N ASP A 28 -4.46 4.56 -40.80
CA ASP A 28 -3.19 4.45 -40.07
C ASP A 28 -3.26 5.03 -38.64
N ALA A 29 -4.44 5.47 -38.18
CA ALA A 29 -4.64 5.81 -36.77
C ALA A 29 -4.48 4.55 -35.93
N LEU A 30 -3.30 4.43 -35.31
CA LEU A 30 -2.98 3.43 -34.30
C LEU A 30 -4.19 3.29 -33.35
N ALA A 31 -4.72 2.08 -33.24
CA ALA A 31 -5.89 1.76 -32.43
C ALA A 31 -5.81 2.48 -31.06
N PRO A 32 -6.95 2.95 -30.50
CA PRO A 32 -6.93 3.65 -29.22
C PRO A 32 -6.20 2.78 -28.20
N GLN A 33 -5.01 3.25 -27.81
CA GLN A 33 -4.15 2.56 -26.85
C GLN A 33 -4.98 2.29 -25.60
N ALA A 34 -5.13 1.02 -25.24
CA ALA A 34 -5.99 0.59 -24.15
C ALA A 34 -5.59 1.33 -22.87
N GLY A 35 -6.50 2.14 -22.32
CA GLY A 35 -6.24 2.86 -21.07
C GLY A 35 -5.84 1.92 -19.92
N PRO A 36 -5.34 2.46 -18.80
CA PRO A 36 -4.88 1.65 -17.68
C PRO A 36 -5.92 0.61 -17.27
N ARG A 37 -5.50 -0.64 -17.09
CA ARG A 37 -6.41 -1.69 -16.61
C ARG A 37 -6.99 -1.27 -15.25
N PRO A 38 -8.30 -1.37 -15.04
CA PRO A 38 -8.91 -1.03 -13.76
C PRO A 38 -8.37 -1.95 -12.65
N PRO A 39 -8.18 -1.45 -11.43
CA PRO A 39 -7.70 -2.26 -10.31
C PRO A 39 -8.68 -3.40 -10.01
N VAL A 40 -8.17 -4.63 -9.95
CA VAL A 40 -8.98 -5.84 -9.69
C VAL A 40 -8.78 -6.26 -8.24
N ALA A 41 -9.90 -6.41 -7.51
CA ALA A 41 -9.87 -6.93 -6.16
C ALA A 41 -9.32 -8.36 -6.12
N ARG A 42 -8.35 -8.61 -5.24
CA ARG A 42 -7.75 -9.92 -5.02
C ARG A 42 -8.25 -10.49 -3.68
N LYS A 43 -8.64 -11.77 -3.66
CA LYS A 43 -9.09 -12.43 -2.42
C LYS A 43 -7.95 -12.44 -1.39
N GLY A 44 -8.25 -12.06 -0.15
CA GLY A 44 -7.27 -12.02 0.95
C GLY A 44 -6.34 -10.80 0.91
N ARG A 45 -6.68 -9.78 0.13
CA ARG A 45 -5.93 -8.53 -0.02
C ARG A 45 -6.84 -7.36 0.32
N GLY A 46 -6.34 -6.40 1.08
CA GLY A 46 -7.15 -5.24 1.47
C GLY A 46 -7.03 -4.09 0.49
N ALA A 47 -5.85 -3.90 -0.11
CA ALA A 47 -5.68 -2.96 -1.21
C ALA A 47 -6.08 -3.59 -2.56
N VAL A 48 -6.68 -2.77 -3.42
CA VAL A 48 -7.02 -3.16 -4.80
C VAL A 48 -6.05 -2.57 -5.82
N SER A 49 -5.25 -1.60 -5.42
CA SER A 49 -4.33 -0.85 -6.27
C SER A 49 -2.93 -0.80 -5.68
N ASN A 50 -1.94 -0.62 -6.56
CA ASN A 50 -0.57 -0.28 -6.19
C ASN A 50 -0.35 1.21 -6.42
N LEU A 51 -0.95 2.04 -5.55
CA LEU A 51 -0.85 3.50 -5.63
C LEU A 51 0.61 3.95 -5.59
N GLN A 52 0.95 4.98 -6.35
CA GLN A 52 2.28 5.57 -6.27
C GLN A 52 2.59 6.06 -4.85
N GLY A 53 3.80 5.80 -4.37
CA GLY A 53 4.29 6.33 -3.10
C GLY A 53 4.37 7.85 -3.11
N ARG A 54 4.08 8.49 -1.95
CA ARG A 54 4.09 9.95 -1.78
C ARG A 54 5.42 10.63 -2.18
N PHE A 55 6.53 9.92 -2.06
CA PHE A 55 7.88 10.45 -2.26
C PHE A 55 8.50 10.08 -3.61
N GLU A 56 7.82 9.25 -4.39
CA GLU A 56 8.26 8.89 -5.74
C GLU A 56 8.13 10.08 -6.69
N ARG A 57 9.14 10.27 -7.54
CA ARG A 57 9.15 11.35 -8.55
C ARG A 57 8.51 10.92 -9.87
N ASP A 58 8.73 9.67 -10.25
CA ASP A 58 8.32 9.13 -11.55
C ASP A 58 7.09 8.25 -11.38
N LEU A 59 6.03 8.53 -12.15
CA LEU A 59 4.83 7.70 -12.18
C LEU A 59 5.01 6.58 -13.21
N ARG A 60 4.81 5.33 -12.77
CA ARG A 60 4.83 4.16 -13.63
C ARG A 60 3.41 3.66 -13.80
N GLU A 61 2.98 3.51 -15.05
CA GLU A 61 1.67 3.02 -15.40
C GLU A 61 1.81 1.70 -16.13
N ALA A 62 1.07 0.69 -15.69
CA ALA A 62 1.00 -0.58 -16.39
C ALA A 62 0.07 -0.41 -17.59
N PHE A 63 0.62 -0.61 -18.79
CA PHE A 63 -0.09 -0.55 -20.05
C PHE A 63 -0.12 -1.94 -20.69
N ASP A 64 -1.24 -2.29 -21.33
CA ASP A 64 -1.34 -3.50 -22.13
C ASP A 64 -0.73 -3.24 -23.51
N ASP A 65 0.52 -3.67 -23.70
CA ASP A 65 1.26 -3.51 -24.95
C ASP A 65 0.82 -4.49 -26.05
N GLY A 66 -0.21 -5.30 -25.77
CA GLY A 66 -0.75 -6.30 -26.70
C GLY A 66 0.09 -7.58 -26.78
N TRP A 67 1.19 -7.67 -26.05
CA TRP A 67 2.06 -8.86 -26.02
C TRP A 67 1.53 -9.87 -24.99
N GLY A 68 0.98 -10.99 -25.48
CA GLY A 68 0.36 -12.04 -24.63
C GLY A 68 -1.17 -12.09 -24.69
N SER A 69 -1.80 -11.17 -25.43
CA SER A 69 -3.22 -11.22 -25.79
C SER A 69 -3.48 -11.97 -27.10
N ALA A 70 -2.42 -12.32 -27.83
CA ALA A 70 -2.51 -13.27 -28.94
C ALA A 70 -2.77 -14.65 -28.33
N PRO A 71 -3.80 -15.40 -28.77
CA PRO A 71 -3.90 -16.79 -28.40
C PRO A 71 -2.62 -17.47 -28.91
N GLU A 72 -1.74 -17.90 -28.01
CA GLU A 72 -0.73 -18.90 -28.36
C GLU A 72 -1.49 -20.01 -29.07
N GLU A 73 -1.11 -20.28 -30.32
CA GLU A 73 -1.81 -21.14 -31.27
C GLU A 73 -2.29 -22.42 -30.59
N ALA A 74 -3.55 -22.42 -30.14
CA ALA A 74 -4.21 -23.62 -29.67
C ALA A 74 -4.37 -24.53 -30.89
N PRO A 75 -3.94 -25.80 -30.83
CA PRO A 75 -4.20 -26.73 -31.92
C PRO A 75 -5.70 -26.74 -32.18
N HIS A 76 -6.06 -26.66 -33.46
CA HIS A 76 -7.44 -26.59 -33.96
C HIS A 76 -8.31 -27.74 -33.44
N THR A 77 -8.90 -27.59 -32.26
CA THR A 77 -9.96 -28.45 -31.75
C THR A 77 -11.15 -27.60 -31.34
N ILE A 78 -12.31 -27.98 -31.88
CA ILE A 78 -13.60 -27.29 -31.80
C ILE A 78 -14.24 -27.57 -30.42
N GLU A 79 -13.56 -27.17 -29.35
CA GLU A 79 -14.20 -27.03 -28.05
C GLU A 79 -13.84 -25.65 -27.53
N ALA A 80 -14.87 -24.83 -27.34
CA ALA A 80 -14.76 -23.44 -26.91
C ALA A 80 -14.10 -23.40 -25.53
N ALA A 81 -12.77 -23.26 -25.51
CA ALA A 81 -12.05 -22.83 -24.33
C ALA A 81 -12.59 -21.46 -23.92
N PRO A 82 -12.92 -21.24 -22.63
CA PRO A 82 -13.36 -19.94 -22.16
C PRO A 82 -12.30 -18.88 -22.51
N SER A 83 -12.75 -17.69 -22.90
CA SER A 83 -11.89 -16.57 -23.27
C SER A 83 -10.71 -16.41 -22.29
N PRO A 84 -9.47 -16.15 -22.77
CA PRO A 84 -8.28 -15.98 -21.91
C PRO A 84 -8.43 -14.85 -20.87
N GLU A 85 -9.45 -14.01 -21.02
CA GLU A 85 -9.89 -12.97 -20.08
C GLU A 85 -10.44 -13.52 -18.74
N ALA A 86 -10.74 -14.83 -18.66
CA ALA A 86 -11.36 -15.47 -17.49
C ALA A 86 -10.43 -16.37 -16.65
N ALA A 87 -9.17 -16.53 -17.04
CA ALA A 87 -8.22 -17.31 -16.23
C ALA A 87 -7.89 -16.54 -14.93
N PRO A 88 -8.09 -17.13 -13.73
CA PRO A 88 -7.78 -16.44 -12.48
C PRO A 88 -6.28 -16.15 -12.43
N LEU A 89 -5.93 -14.87 -12.23
CA LEU A 89 -4.54 -14.46 -12.02
C LEU A 89 -3.90 -15.30 -10.90
N PRO A 90 -2.60 -15.65 -11.02
CA PRO A 90 -1.92 -16.39 -9.97
C PRO A 90 -2.01 -15.64 -8.63
N PRO A 91 -2.07 -16.37 -7.50
CA PRO A 91 -2.16 -15.76 -6.19
C PRO A 91 -0.92 -14.89 -5.96
N LEU A 92 -1.15 -13.62 -5.60
CA LEU A 92 -0.09 -12.67 -5.31
C LEU A 92 0.60 -13.09 -4.01
N ARG A 93 1.85 -13.56 -4.11
CA ARG A 93 2.59 -14.04 -2.95
C ARG A 93 3.12 -12.87 -2.12
N THR A 94 3.21 -13.09 -0.82
CA THR A 94 3.88 -12.18 0.09
C THR A 94 5.36 -12.56 0.14
N GLU A 95 6.22 -11.58 -0.05
CA GLU A 95 7.67 -11.70 0.01
C GLU A 95 8.17 -11.07 1.31
N VAL A 96 9.05 -11.80 2.00
CA VAL A 96 9.64 -11.37 3.27
C VAL A 96 11.12 -11.12 3.06
N HIS A 97 11.53 -9.88 3.25
CA HIS A 97 12.89 -9.41 3.16
C HIS A 97 13.54 -9.35 4.53
N ILE A 98 14.82 -9.67 4.62
CA ILE A 98 15.58 -9.55 5.87
C ILE A 98 16.07 -8.09 6.00
N GLU A 99 15.64 -7.40 7.05
CA GLU A 99 16.15 -6.07 7.42
C GLU A 99 17.07 -6.19 8.64
N ARG A 100 18.29 -5.65 8.54
CA ARG A 100 19.14 -5.41 9.72
C ARG A 100 18.90 -3.99 10.22
N ALA A 101 18.14 -3.87 11.30
CA ALA A 101 17.81 -2.58 11.90
C ALA A 101 19.02 -1.95 12.61
N ARG A 102 19.17 -0.63 12.46
CA ARG A 102 20.16 0.17 13.21
C ARG A 102 19.69 0.42 14.65
N SER A 103 18.40 0.66 14.84
CA SER A 103 17.73 0.79 16.12
C SER A 103 16.37 0.11 16.07
N VAL A 104 15.87 -0.33 17.23
CA VAL A 104 14.60 -1.07 17.34
C VAL A 104 13.52 -0.31 18.11
N LEU A 105 13.93 0.62 18.98
CA LEU A 105 13.03 1.51 19.71
C LEU A 105 12.85 2.82 18.95
N THR A 106 11.60 3.20 18.73
CA THR A 106 11.23 4.48 18.12
C THR A 106 10.52 5.33 19.17
N ARG A 107 10.94 6.58 19.31
CA ARG A 107 10.34 7.55 20.24
C ARG A 107 9.42 8.50 19.51
N ASN A 108 8.32 8.85 20.15
CA ASN A 108 7.47 9.97 19.76
C ASN A 108 7.37 10.97 20.94
N ALA A 109 6.94 12.18 20.64
CA ALA A 109 6.73 13.24 21.64
C ALA A 109 5.35 13.90 21.44
N SER A 110 4.41 13.17 20.84
CA SER A 110 3.08 13.70 20.56
C SER A 110 2.24 13.65 21.83
N PRO A 111 1.63 14.77 22.25
CA PRO A 111 0.77 14.79 23.43
C PRO A 111 -0.52 13.96 23.25
N ASP A 112 -0.86 13.60 22.01
CA ASP A 112 -2.10 12.90 21.66
C ASP A 112 -1.97 11.37 21.71
N ILE A 113 -0.76 10.84 21.94
CA ILE A 113 -0.47 9.41 21.93
C ILE A 113 -0.12 8.94 23.35
N PRO A 114 -0.75 7.89 23.88
CA PRO A 114 -0.59 7.47 25.28
C PRO A 114 0.73 6.72 25.57
N PHE A 115 1.68 6.69 24.63
CA PHE A 115 2.96 6.00 24.77
C PHE A 115 4.08 6.82 24.13
N ASP A 116 5.26 6.83 24.75
CA ASP A 116 6.44 7.55 24.25
C ASP A 116 7.33 6.69 23.37
N VAL A 117 7.39 5.37 23.65
CA VAL A 117 8.26 4.41 22.96
C VAL A 117 7.43 3.33 22.29
N SER A 118 7.79 3.05 21.04
CA SER A 118 7.24 1.93 20.28
C SER A 118 8.32 0.98 19.79
N LEU A 119 7.93 -0.27 19.59
CA LEU A 119 8.76 -1.36 19.13
C LEU A 119 8.00 -2.11 18.05
N ASN A 120 8.53 -2.14 16.82
CA ASN A 120 7.89 -2.81 15.68
C ASN A 120 8.86 -3.82 15.08
N PRO A 121 8.58 -5.14 15.16
CA PRO A 121 9.45 -6.20 14.65
C PRO A 121 9.47 -6.28 13.12
N TYR A 122 8.40 -5.83 12.47
CA TYR A 122 8.22 -5.90 11.02
C TYR A 122 7.98 -4.52 10.40
N ARG A 123 8.23 -4.38 9.09
CA ARG A 123 7.61 -3.35 8.25
C ARG A 123 6.66 -4.02 7.27
N GLY A 124 5.48 -3.43 7.09
CA GLY A 124 4.40 -4.03 6.34
C GLY A 124 3.59 -4.99 7.19
N CYS A 125 2.39 -5.33 6.73
CA CYS A 125 1.48 -6.18 7.47
C CYS A 125 0.67 -7.11 6.56
N GLU A 126 0.80 -8.43 6.74
CA GLU A 126 0.02 -9.45 6.01
C GLU A 126 -1.49 -9.32 6.20
N HIS A 127 -1.94 -8.75 7.32
CA HIS A 127 -3.36 -8.51 7.56
C HIS A 127 -3.99 -7.57 6.53
N GLY A 128 -3.18 -6.68 5.93
CA GLY A 128 -3.57 -5.87 4.79
C GLY A 128 -4.75 -4.92 5.01
N CYS A 129 -5.18 -4.63 6.24
CA CYS A 129 -6.35 -3.80 6.52
C CYS A 129 -6.32 -2.50 5.69
N ILE A 130 -7.35 -2.28 4.87
CA ILE A 130 -7.38 -1.12 3.95
C ILE A 130 -7.34 0.22 4.68
N TYR A 131 -7.89 0.26 5.89
CA TYR A 131 -7.92 1.44 6.76
C TYR A 131 -6.68 1.56 7.68
N CYS A 132 -5.66 0.73 7.48
CA CYS A 132 -4.48 0.76 8.35
C CYS A 132 -3.71 2.07 8.18
N PHE A 133 -3.59 2.83 9.28
CA PHE A 133 -2.90 4.12 9.30
C PHE A 133 -1.41 4.02 8.94
N ALA A 134 -0.82 2.83 9.06
CA ALA A 134 0.59 2.58 8.81
C ALA A 134 0.93 2.39 7.33
N ARG A 135 -0.06 2.22 6.45
CA ARG A 135 0.14 2.06 5.00
C ARG A 135 1.07 3.11 4.37
N PRO A 136 0.92 4.42 4.68
CA PRO A 136 1.82 5.45 4.16
C PRO A 136 3.29 5.27 4.53
N THR A 137 3.62 4.46 5.54
CA THR A 137 5.02 4.22 5.94
C THR A 137 5.82 3.45 4.89
N HIS A 138 5.17 2.69 4.02
CA HIS A 138 5.82 2.00 2.90
C HIS A 138 6.34 2.95 1.82
N ALA A 139 5.77 4.14 1.70
CA ALA A 139 6.27 5.15 0.76
C ALA A 139 7.70 5.58 1.09
N TYR A 140 8.16 5.46 2.34
CA TYR A 140 9.56 5.75 2.71
C TYR A 140 10.55 4.64 2.26
N LEU A 141 10.04 3.53 1.75
CA LEU A 141 10.82 2.43 1.17
C LEU A 141 10.75 2.44 -0.36
N ASP A 142 10.22 3.51 -0.96
CA ASP A 142 9.89 3.58 -2.40
C ASP A 142 8.96 2.43 -2.83
N LEU A 143 8.07 2.02 -1.91
CA LEU A 143 7.05 1.01 -2.13
C LEU A 143 5.66 1.65 -2.04
N SER A 144 4.71 1.03 -2.75
CA SER A 144 3.33 1.48 -2.70
C SER A 144 2.74 1.34 -1.29
N PRO A 145 2.01 2.35 -0.78
CA PRO A 145 1.15 2.20 0.39
C PRO A 145 -0.07 1.32 0.13
N GLY A 146 -0.26 0.83 -1.10
CA GLY A 146 -1.30 -0.07 -1.57
C GLY A 146 -0.93 -1.55 -1.38
N LEU A 147 -0.85 -2.30 -2.47
CA LEU A 147 -0.59 -3.74 -2.42
C LEU A 147 0.79 -4.07 -1.81
N ASP A 148 1.82 -3.27 -2.09
CA ASP A 148 3.16 -3.53 -1.56
C ASP A 148 3.22 -3.53 -0.02
N PHE A 149 2.34 -2.78 0.67
CA PHE A 149 2.27 -2.81 2.15
C PHE A 149 1.97 -4.20 2.73
N GLU A 150 1.18 -5.01 2.04
CA GLU A 150 0.75 -6.34 2.49
C GLU A 150 1.46 -7.49 1.77
N THR A 151 2.20 -7.19 0.69
CA THR A 151 2.96 -8.19 -0.08
C THR A 151 4.47 -8.06 0.05
N GLN A 152 5.00 -6.90 0.44
CA GLN A 152 6.44 -6.65 0.60
C GLN A 152 6.74 -6.36 2.08
N LEU A 153 7.14 -7.39 2.81
CA LEU A 153 7.38 -7.32 4.25
C LEU A 153 8.86 -7.30 4.56
N TYR A 154 9.24 -6.60 5.62
CA TYR A 154 10.62 -6.55 6.10
C TYR A 154 10.68 -7.05 7.53
N ALA A 155 11.40 -8.15 7.75
CA ALA A 155 11.60 -8.78 9.04
C ALA A 155 12.90 -8.28 9.67
N LYS A 156 12.81 -7.62 10.84
CA LYS A 156 13.99 -7.11 11.56
C LYS A 156 14.65 -8.23 12.37
N THR A 157 15.39 -9.10 11.70
CA THR A 157 15.93 -10.33 12.33
C THR A 157 16.91 -10.07 13.47
N ASN A 158 17.59 -8.91 13.48
CA ASN A 158 18.48 -8.49 14.57
C ASN A 158 17.78 -7.66 15.67
N ALA A 159 16.43 -7.62 15.69
CA ALA A 159 15.69 -6.76 16.62
C ALA A 159 15.98 -7.09 18.09
N ALA A 160 16.10 -8.37 18.46
CA ALA A 160 16.41 -8.79 19.83
C ALA A 160 17.83 -8.35 20.27
N GLU A 161 18.83 -8.46 19.38
CA GLU A 161 20.20 -7.97 19.64
C GLU A 161 20.18 -6.46 19.91
N ARG A 162 19.52 -5.70 19.02
CA ARG A 162 19.41 -4.25 19.14
C ARG A 162 18.62 -3.82 20.37
N LEU A 163 17.61 -4.59 20.78
CA LEU A 163 16.86 -4.32 22.00
C LEU A 163 17.76 -4.49 23.22
N ARG A 164 18.49 -5.61 23.32
CA ARG A 164 19.41 -5.86 24.44
C ARG A 164 20.45 -4.75 24.57
N GLU A 165 21.04 -4.33 23.46
CA GLU A 165 21.97 -3.20 23.43
C GLU A 165 21.31 -1.89 23.87
N ALA A 166 20.08 -1.61 23.42
CA ALA A 166 19.36 -0.39 23.79
C ALA A 166 19.04 -0.34 25.29
N LEU A 167 18.62 -1.46 25.88
CA LEU A 167 18.30 -1.59 27.30
C LEU A 167 19.55 -1.54 28.18
N ALA A 168 20.70 -2.03 27.70
CA ALA A 168 21.96 -2.04 28.44
C ALA A 168 22.64 -0.65 28.55
N ARG A 169 22.12 0.38 27.87
CA ARG A 169 22.70 1.73 27.92
C ARG A 169 22.55 2.32 29.32
N PRO A 170 23.60 2.92 29.93
CA PRO A 170 23.48 3.57 31.24
C PRO A 170 22.47 4.73 31.28
N SER A 171 22.23 5.35 30.11
CA SER A 171 21.24 6.40 29.93
C SER A 171 19.81 5.88 29.75
N TYR A 172 19.61 4.57 29.62
CA TYR A 172 18.28 3.99 29.49
C TYR A 172 17.49 4.21 30.78
N ARG A 173 16.19 4.49 30.62
CA ARG A 173 15.23 4.61 31.71
C ARG A 173 14.08 3.68 31.38
N CYS A 174 13.69 2.86 32.35
CA CYS A 174 12.59 1.91 32.15
C CYS A 174 11.28 2.70 31.95
N GLU A 175 10.62 2.45 30.83
CA GLU A 175 9.38 3.10 30.41
C GLU A 175 8.55 2.09 29.62
N THR A 176 7.25 2.33 29.49
CA THR A 176 6.36 1.40 28.78
C THR A 176 6.68 1.40 27.29
N ILE A 177 6.86 0.21 26.72
CA ILE A 177 7.13 0.01 25.29
C ILE A 177 5.85 -0.50 24.61
N ALA A 178 5.30 0.28 23.69
CA ALA A 178 4.18 -0.14 22.87
C ALA A 178 4.66 -1.06 21.73
N LEU A 179 4.33 -2.34 21.81
CA LEU A 179 4.69 -3.35 20.81
C LEU A 179 3.67 -3.39 19.69
N GLY A 180 4.13 -3.35 18.44
CA GLY A 180 3.30 -3.57 17.26
C GLY A 180 2.34 -2.42 16.93
N VAL A 181 2.76 -1.18 17.17
CA VAL A 181 1.96 0.02 16.91
C VAL A 181 1.72 0.24 15.42
N ASN A 182 2.78 0.20 14.61
CA ASN A 182 2.71 0.49 13.18
C ASN A 182 2.45 -0.77 12.36
N THR A 183 2.94 -1.91 12.83
CA THR A 183 2.75 -3.21 12.19
C THR A 183 2.40 -4.23 13.23
N ASP A 184 1.54 -5.19 12.88
CA ASP A 184 1.18 -6.24 13.83
C ASP A 184 2.41 -7.09 14.17
N ALA A 185 2.59 -7.40 15.47
CA ALA A 185 3.74 -8.16 15.95
C ALA A 185 3.54 -9.68 15.82
N TYR A 186 2.31 -10.15 15.61
CA TYR A 186 1.90 -11.54 15.56
C TYR A 186 1.28 -11.89 14.20
N GLN A 187 1.87 -11.37 13.13
CA GLN A 187 1.52 -11.72 11.75
C GLN A 187 1.71 -13.23 11.51
N PRO A 188 1.04 -13.81 10.50
CA PRO A 188 1.27 -15.20 10.10
C PRO A 188 2.76 -15.59 9.99
N ILE A 189 3.61 -14.71 9.44
CA ILE A 189 5.07 -14.91 9.35
C ILE A 189 5.79 -15.05 10.70
N GLU A 190 5.23 -14.55 11.81
CA GLU A 190 5.82 -14.68 13.14
C GLU A 190 5.91 -16.15 13.58
N ARG A 191 5.07 -17.04 13.03
CA ARG A 191 5.15 -18.50 13.29
C ARG A 191 6.52 -19.07 12.91
N GLU A 192 7.12 -18.53 11.86
CA GLU A 192 8.41 -18.94 11.31
C GLU A 192 9.55 -18.07 11.85
N GLN A 193 9.37 -16.74 11.81
CA GLN A 193 10.42 -15.77 12.12
C GLN A 193 10.72 -15.62 13.61
N ARG A 194 9.70 -15.79 14.48
CA ARG A 194 9.85 -15.73 15.95
C ARG A 194 10.57 -14.49 16.48
N ILE A 195 10.47 -13.36 15.78
CA ILE A 195 11.17 -12.12 16.15
C ILE A 195 10.52 -11.50 17.38
N THR A 196 9.19 -11.46 17.40
CA THR A 196 8.43 -10.99 18.57
C THR A 196 8.71 -11.86 19.77
N ARG A 197 8.78 -13.18 19.59
CA ARG A 197 9.21 -14.11 20.64
C ARG A 197 10.58 -13.73 21.22
N GLY A 198 11.59 -13.51 20.38
CA GLY A 198 12.92 -13.11 20.85
C GLY A 198 12.93 -11.74 21.56
N LEU A 199 12.10 -10.80 21.13
CA LEU A 199 11.94 -9.51 21.82
C LEU A 199 11.35 -9.69 23.22
N LEU A 200 10.31 -10.52 23.37
CA LEU A 200 9.71 -10.81 24.67
C LEU A 200 10.67 -11.53 25.62
N GLU A 201 11.51 -12.42 25.10
CA GLU A 201 12.55 -13.09 25.87
C GLU A 201 13.55 -12.08 26.43
N VAL A 202 14.05 -11.15 25.59
CA VAL A 202 14.94 -10.06 26.05
C VAL A 202 14.27 -9.18 27.11
N LEU A 203 13.00 -8.80 26.91
CA LEU A 203 12.27 -8.00 27.90
C LEU A 203 12.11 -8.76 29.22
N SER A 204 11.83 -10.06 29.16
CA SER A 204 11.72 -10.91 30.35
C SER A 204 13.07 -11.10 31.07
N GLU A 205 14.16 -11.31 30.33
CA GLU A 205 15.52 -11.43 30.88
C GLU A 205 15.97 -10.17 31.61
N CYS A 206 15.60 -9.00 31.09
CA CYS A 206 15.94 -7.71 31.69
C CYS A 206 14.98 -7.29 32.83
N ASP A 207 14.04 -8.14 33.22
CA ASP A 207 12.93 -7.83 34.12
C ASP A 207 12.28 -6.48 33.77
N HIS A 208 12.03 -6.29 32.46
CA HIS A 208 11.42 -5.09 31.91
C HIS A 208 9.92 -5.07 32.21
N ARG A 209 9.60 -5.02 33.50
CA ARG A 209 8.26 -4.90 34.05
C ARG A 209 8.13 -3.52 34.66
N ARG A 210 7.40 -2.63 33.99
CA ARG A 210 6.73 -1.56 34.72
C ARG A 210 5.40 -2.11 35.23
N LEU A 211 5.41 -2.78 36.37
CA LEU A 211 4.21 -2.88 37.21
C LEU A 211 3.95 -1.46 37.71
N SER A 212 2.97 -0.76 37.13
CA SER A 212 2.45 0.43 37.80
C SER A 212 1.81 -0.05 39.10
N THR A 213 2.44 0.28 40.23
CA THR A 213 1.78 0.24 41.55
C THR A 213 1.15 1.59 41.80
#